data_AF-A0A9E1QVG0-F1
#
_entry.id   AF-A0A9E1QVG0-F1
#
_cell.length_a   1.000
_cell.length_b   1.000
_cell.length_c   1.000
_cell.angle_alpha   90.00
_cell.angle_beta   90.00
_cell.angle_gamma   90.00
#
_symmetry.space_group_name_H-M   'P 1'
#
loop_
_entity.id
_entity.type
_entity.pdbx_description
1 polymer ?
#
loop_
_entity_poly.entity_id
_entity_poly.type
_entity_poly.pdbx_seq_one_letter_code
_entity_poly.pdbx_strand_id
1 'polypeptide(L)'
;GMNTKDFFESVQTNDIERLVKLPGVGKKTAERLAIEMKDCLPAISLMDANKVDSGEKEIFHQKLGAQEEAESVLIALGYKPQEATRMIAIASKNINIANNEKKVSEKLIRLALKSKVKS
;
A
#
# COMPACT_ATOMS: atom_id res chain seq x y z
N GLY A 1 3.97 26.84 13.27
CA GLY A 1 4.20 25.80 12.24
C GLY A 1 3.21 24.69 12.48
N MET A 2 2.64 24.12 11.42
CA MET A 2 1.71 22.99 11.50
C MET A 2 2.52 21.69 11.56
N ASN A 3 2.16 20.76 12.46
CA ASN A 3 2.77 19.44 12.48
C ASN A 3 2.21 18.59 11.34
N THR A 4 2.94 17.56 10.90
CA THR A 4 2.49 16.65 9.83
C THR A 4 1.14 16.02 10.18
N LYS A 5 0.94 15.58 11.43
CA LYS A 5 -0.34 15.03 11.90
C LYS A 5 -1.50 16.03 11.76
N ASP A 6 -1.29 17.28 12.14
CA ASP A 6 -2.30 18.34 12.04
C ASP A 6 -2.63 18.66 10.58
N PHE A 7 -1.65 18.56 9.69
CA PHE A 7 -1.84 18.71 8.25
C PHE A 7 -2.71 17.57 7.68
N PHE A 8 -2.39 16.32 8.02
CA PHE A 8 -3.18 15.17 7.60
C PHE A 8 -4.62 15.24 8.10
N GLU A 9 -4.83 15.61 9.36
CA GLU A 9 -6.16 15.81 9.92
C GLU A 9 -6.92 16.93 9.17
N SER A 10 -6.26 18.05 8.87
CA SER A 10 -6.86 19.17 8.15
C SER A 10 -7.25 18.77 6.72
N VAL A 11 -6.45 17.97 6.03
CA VAL A 11 -6.78 17.42 4.71
C VAL A 11 -7.96 16.43 4.80
N GLN A 12 -7.95 15.53 5.78
CA GLN A 12 -9.01 14.51 5.94
C GLN A 12 -10.37 15.14 6.25
N THR A 13 -10.37 16.19 7.08
CA THR A 13 -11.56 16.94 7.50
C THR A 13 -11.95 18.06 6.53
N ASN A 14 -11.19 18.26 5.45
CA ASN A 14 -11.36 19.39 4.51
C ASN A 14 -11.32 20.77 5.20
N ASP A 15 -10.52 20.93 6.25
CA ASP A 15 -10.32 22.20 6.95
C ASP A 15 -9.38 23.12 6.16
N ILE A 16 -9.97 23.81 5.17
CA ILE A 16 -9.28 24.76 4.29
C ILE A 16 -8.73 25.96 5.09
N GLU A 17 -9.40 26.38 6.16
CA GLU A 17 -8.96 27.53 6.97
C GLU A 17 -7.64 27.25 7.69
N ARG A 18 -7.44 26.02 8.17
CA ARG A 18 -6.15 25.58 8.70
C ARG A 18 -5.07 25.51 7.63
N LEU A 19 -5.39 25.01 6.43
CA LEU A 19 -4.43 24.89 5.33
C LEU A 19 -3.95 26.27 4.82
N VAL A 20 -4.80 27.29 4.82
CA VAL A 20 -4.44 28.68 4.43
C VAL A 20 -3.55 29.38 5.45
N LYS A 21 -3.51 28.93 6.71
CA LYS A 21 -2.61 29.47 7.75
C LYS A 21 -1.14 29.09 7.51
N LEU A 22 -0.86 28.20 6.57
CA LEU A 22 0.50 27.86 6.17
C LEU A 22 1.13 29.02 5.35
N PRO A 23 2.36 29.42 5.66
CA PRO A 23 3.02 30.50 4.94
C PRO A 23 3.18 30.12 3.45
N GLY A 24 2.63 30.94 2.55
CA GLY A 24 2.67 30.71 1.11
C GLY A 24 1.50 29.89 0.53
N VAL A 25 0.53 29.46 1.35
CA VAL A 25 -0.67 28.74 0.88
C VAL A 25 -1.89 29.68 0.91
N GLY A 26 -2.36 30.10 -0.27
CA GLY A 26 -3.60 30.87 -0.40
C GLY A 26 -4.85 30.00 -0.51
N LYS A 27 -6.05 30.61 -0.47
CA LYS A 27 -7.34 29.89 -0.50
C LYS A 27 -7.48 28.89 -1.65
N LYS A 28 -7.21 29.31 -2.89
CA LYS A 28 -7.27 28.42 -4.07
C LYS A 28 -6.24 27.28 -4.00
N THR A 29 -5.06 27.55 -3.45
CA THR A 29 -4.01 26.54 -3.29
C THR A 29 -4.39 25.53 -2.23
N ALA A 30 -4.97 25.97 -1.11
CA ALA A 30 -5.47 25.10 -0.05
C ALA A 30 -6.61 24.20 -0.53
N GLU A 31 -7.57 24.74 -1.28
CA GLU A 31 -8.68 23.97 -1.87
C GLU A 31 -8.17 22.87 -2.81
N ARG A 32 -7.25 23.23 -3.72
CA ARG A 32 -6.64 22.26 -4.64
C ARG A 32 -5.81 21.21 -3.91
N LEU A 33 -5.02 21.63 -2.92
CA LEU A 33 -4.18 20.74 -2.12
C LEU A 33 -5.01 19.74 -1.33
N ALA A 34 -6.14 20.17 -0.75
CA ALA A 34 -7.04 19.29 -0.01
C ALA A 34 -7.61 18.18 -0.90
N ILE A 35 -8.02 18.51 -2.13
CA ILE A 35 -8.56 17.53 -3.09
C ILE A 35 -7.46 16.58 -3.55
N GLU A 36 -6.33 17.10 -4.06
CA GLU A 36 -5.22 16.27 -4.55
C GLU A 36 -4.68 15.35 -3.45
N MET A 37 -4.50 15.88 -2.24
CA MET A 37 -4.04 15.07 -1.12
C MET A 37 -5.09 14.04 -0.72
N LYS A 38 -6.38 14.38 -0.66
CA LYS A 38 -7.45 13.42 -0.33
C LYS A 38 -7.59 12.30 -1.35
N ASP A 39 -7.34 12.57 -2.63
CA ASP A 39 -7.29 11.54 -3.68
C ASP A 39 -6.01 10.69 -3.60
N CYS A 40 -4.90 11.27 -3.12
CA CYS A 40 -3.67 10.54 -2.82
C CYS A 40 -3.72 9.80 -1.46
N LEU A 41 -4.52 10.23 -0.48
CA LEU A 41 -4.62 9.62 0.85
C LEU A 41 -5.04 8.14 0.82
N PRO A 42 -5.93 7.64 -0.05
CA PRO A 42 -6.15 6.19 -0.18
C PRO A 42 -4.91 5.47 -0.72
N ALA A 43 -4.08 6.11 -1.55
CA ALA A 43 -2.79 5.56 -1.98
C ALA A 43 -1.71 5.67 -0.90
N ILE A 44 -1.78 6.66 -0.01
CA ILE A 44 -0.83 6.88 1.11
C ILE A 44 -1.26 6.11 2.36
N SER A 45 -2.55 5.83 2.58
CA SER A 45 -3.03 4.92 3.64
C SER A 45 -2.62 3.47 3.35
N LEU A 46 -2.35 3.17 2.07
CA LEU A 46 -1.66 1.95 1.64
C LEU A 46 -0.14 2.02 1.80
N MET A 47 0.43 3.20 2.11
CA MET A 47 1.88 3.42 2.15
C MET A 47 2.44 3.80 3.52
N ASP A 48 1.83 4.65 4.34
CA ASP A 48 2.46 5.02 5.61
C ASP A 48 1.53 5.77 6.57
N ALA A 49 1.28 5.15 7.72
CA ALA A 49 1.00 5.87 8.96
C ALA A 49 1.84 5.35 10.13
N ASN A 50 2.90 4.56 9.90
CA ASN A 50 3.73 4.05 11.00
C ASN A 50 5.17 3.62 10.66
N LYS A 51 5.84 4.17 9.64
CA LYS A 51 7.28 3.92 9.51
C LYS A 51 8.09 5.10 8.94
N VAL A 52 8.07 6.21 9.67
CA VAL A 52 9.17 7.20 9.65
C VAL A 52 9.97 7.08 10.94
N ASP A 53 10.60 5.93 11.14
CA ASP A 53 11.90 5.87 11.82
C ASP A 53 12.59 4.52 11.55
N SER A 54 13.90 4.59 11.37
CA SER A 54 14.86 3.48 11.29
C SER A 54 14.80 2.59 10.05
N GLY A 55 15.90 2.67 9.29
CA GLY A 55 16.15 1.91 8.09
C GLY A 55 16.11 0.41 8.36
N GLU A 56 15.15 -0.24 7.70
CA GLU A 56 15.19 -1.63 7.29
C GLU A 56 14.00 -1.82 6.36
N LYS A 57 14.28 -2.33 5.15
CA LYS A 57 13.31 -2.82 4.15
C LYS A 57 12.58 -4.03 4.73
N GLU A 58 11.81 -3.81 5.79
CA GLU A 58 10.84 -4.79 6.27
C GLU A 58 9.60 -4.63 5.40
N ILE A 59 9.44 -5.61 4.53
CA ILE A 59 8.25 -5.88 3.73
C ILE A 59 7.05 -5.77 4.68
N PHE A 60 6.16 -4.82 4.38
CA PHE A 60 5.00 -4.45 5.20
C PHE A 60 4.10 -5.66 5.46
N HIS A 61 4.24 -6.30 6.63
CA HIS A 61 3.27 -7.27 7.16
C HIS A 61 2.13 -6.53 7.89
N GLN A 62 1.38 -5.65 7.24
CA GLN A 62 0.10 -5.17 7.78
C GLN A 62 -1.01 -6.10 7.34
N LYS A 63 -1.24 -7.21 8.07
CA LYS A 63 -2.41 -8.11 7.98
C LYS A 63 -3.03 -8.25 6.57
N LEU A 64 -2.18 -8.30 5.55
CA LEU A 64 -2.57 -8.53 4.18
C LEU A 64 -3.02 -9.97 4.13
N GLY A 65 -4.14 -10.24 3.45
CA GLY A 65 -4.51 -11.61 3.17
C GLY A 65 -3.31 -12.30 2.50
N ALA A 66 -3.10 -13.61 2.74
CA ALA A 66 -1.94 -14.33 2.21
C ALA A 66 -1.73 -14.16 0.68
N GLN A 67 -2.80 -13.82 -0.05
CA GLN A 67 -2.77 -13.46 -1.47
C GLN A 67 -2.16 -12.09 -1.76
N GLU A 68 -2.52 -11.06 -1.00
CA GLU A 68 -2.06 -9.69 -1.21
C GLU A 68 -0.59 -9.52 -0.78
N GLU A 69 -0.17 -10.24 0.27
CA GLU A 69 1.24 -10.34 0.67
C GLU A 69 2.06 -10.97 -0.47
N ALA A 70 1.56 -12.07 -1.04
CA ALA A 70 2.20 -12.74 -2.14
C ALA A 70 2.24 -11.88 -3.43
N GLU A 71 1.19 -11.10 -3.70
CA GLU A 71 1.15 -10.15 -4.81
C GLU A 71 2.19 -9.03 -4.65
N SER A 72 2.29 -8.45 -3.45
CA SER A 72 3.28 -7.41 -3.15
C SER A 72 4.71 -7.90 -3.33
N VAL A 73 4.98 -9.15 -2.92
CA VAL A 73 6.30 -9.77 -3.15
C VAL A 73 6.58 -9.95 -4.64
N LEU A 74 5.60 -10.41 -5.43
CA LEU A 74 5.78 -10.57 -6.88
C LEU A 74 6.03 -9.21 -7.56
N ILE A 75 5.34 -8.15 -7.14
CA ILE A 75 5.59 -6.79 -7.64
C ILE A 75 7.00 -6.34 -7.25
N ALA A 76 7.45 -6.61 -6.02
CA ALA A 76 8.80 -6.29 -5.56
C ALA A 76 9.89 -7.08 -6.32
N LEU A 77 9.58 -8.27 -6.84
CA LEU A 77 10.45 -9.04 -7.74
C LEU A 77 10.51 -8.47 -9.16
N GLY A 78 9.72 -7.42 -9.46
CA GLY A 78 9.70 -6.74 -10.76
C GLY A 78 8.58 -7.18 -11.69
N TYR A 79 7.61 -7.98 -11.22
CA TYR A 79 6.44 -8.32 -12.02
C TYR A 79 5.43 -7.17 -12.07
N LYS A 80 4.76 -7.02 -13.20
CA LYS A 80 3.67 -6.03 -13.33
C LYS A 80 2.51 -6.42 -12.40
N PRO A 81 1.78 -5.46 -11.81
CA PRO A 81 0.67 -5.75 -10.90
C PRO A 81 -0.36 -6.73 -11.50
N GLN A 82 -0.80 -6.48 -12.74
CA GLN A 82 -1.74 -7.36 -13.45
C GLN A 82 -1.22 -8.80 -13.63
N GLU A 83 0.09 -8.98 -13.76
CA GLU A 83 0.72 -10.28 -13.89
C GLU A 83 0.82 -10.98 -12.53
N ALA A 84 1.18 -10.23 -11.50
CA ALA A 84 1.20 -10.72 -10.11
C ALA A 84 -0.18 -11.24 -9.70
N THR A 85 -1.25 -10.47 -9.91
CA THR A 85 -2.63 -10.89 -9.60
C THR A 85 -2.99 -12.20 -10.31
N ARG A 86 -2.65 -12.34 -11.60
CA ARG A 86 -2.92 -13.56 -12.38
C ARG A 86 -2.17 -14.77 -11.82
N MET A 87 -0.88 -14.61 -11.51
CA MET A 87 -0.08 -15.70 -10.96
C MET A 87 -0.61 -16.18 -9.61
N ILE A 88 -1.03 -15.26 -8.74
CA ILE A 88 -1.67 -15.59 -7.45
C ILE A 88 -3.02 -16.28 -7.64
N ALA A 89 -3.84 -15.86 -8.60
CA ALA A 89 -5.12 -16.50 -8.90
C ALA A 89 -4.97 -17.94 -9.43
N ILE A 90 -3.86 -18.25 -10.12
CA ILE A 90 -3.53 -19.61 -10.57
C ILE A 90 -2.97 -20.43 -9.39
N ALA A 91 -2.13 -19.82 -8.56
CA ALA A 91 -1.54 -20.46 -7.40
C ALA A 91 -2.59 -20.83 -6.34
N SER A 92 -3.57 -19.96 -6.08
CA SER A 92 -4.62 -20.18 -5.07
C SER A 92 -5.54 -21.36 -5.41
N LYS A 93 -5.82 -21.59 -6.71
CA LYS A 93 -6.58 -22.77 -7.17
C LYS A 93 -5.88 -24.11 -6.89
N ASN A 94 -4.56 -24.10 -6.72
CA ASN A 94 -3.74 -25.30 -6.51
C ASN A 94 -3.40 -25.55 -5.03
N ILE A 95 -3.96 -24.78 -4.09
CA ILE A 95 -3.68 -24.93 -2.67
C ILE A 95 -4.73 -25.78 -1.97
N ASN A 96 -4.27 -26.92 -1.42
CA ASN A 96 -4.91 -27.61 -0.29
C ASN A 96 -4.42 -26.91 1.00
N ILE A 97 -5.29 -26.15 1.67
CA ILE A 97 -4.95 -25.31 2.82
C ILE A 97 -4.86 -26.19 4.08
N ALA A 98 -3.67 -26.32 4.65
CA ALA A 98 -3.48 -26.65 6.07
C ALA A 98 -3.17 -25.33 6.80
N ASN A 99 -3.98 -25.00 7.80
CA ASN A 99 -4.15 -23.68 8.43
C ASN A 99 -2.88 -23.08 9.06
N ASN A 100 -2.04 -22.41 8.28
CA ASN A 100 -1.02 -21.50 8.82
C ASN A 100 -0.73 -20.36 7.83
N GLU A 101 -1.23 -19.16 8.14
CA GLU A 101 -1.28 -17.99 7.24
C GLU A 101 0.09 -17.60 6.66
N LYS A 102 1.17 -17.59 7.46
CA LYS A 102 2.54 -17.30 6.98
C LYS A 102 3.07 -18.36 6.02
N LYS A 103 2.69 -19.64 6.19
CA LYS A 103 3.04 -20.68 5.22
C LYS A 103 2.22 -20.57 3.94
N VAL A 104 1.03 -19.96 3.99
CA VAL A 104 0.16 -19.81 2.81
C VAL A 104 0.74 -18.78 1.84
N SER A 105 1.20 -17.62 2.31
CA SER A 105 1.78 -16.60 1.43
C SER A 105 3.07 -17.08 0.77
N GLU A 106 4.01 -17.66 1.53
CA GLU A 106 5.23 -18.27 0.97
C GLU A 106 4.92 -19.35 -0.08
N LYS A 107 3.91 -20.19 0.19
CA LYS A 107 3.49 -21.25 -0.73
C LYS A 107 2.84 -20.70 -2.01
N LEU A 108 2.06 -19.63 -1.89
CA LEU A 108 1.50 -18.90 -3.04
C LEU A 108 2.61 -18.31 -3.91
N ILE A 109 3.61 -17.67 -3.30
CA ILE A 109 4.76 -17.11 -4.03
C ILE A 109 5.52 -18.22 -4.77
N ARG A 110 5.84 -19.35 -4.11
CA ARG A 110 6.51 -20.48 -4.76
C ARG A 110 5.70 -21.06 -5.93
N LEU A 111 4.39 -21.24 -5.75
CA LEU A 111 3.53 -21.79 -6.81
C LEU A 111 3.38 -20.83 -7.99
N ALA A 112 3.21 -19.54 -7.71
CA ALA A 112 3.17 -18.48 -8.70
C ALA A 112 4.43 -18.50 -9.58
N LEU A 113 5.61 -18.45 -8.97
CA LEU A 113 6.89 -18.49 -9.69
C LEU A 113 7.10 -19.81 -10.45
N LYS A 114 6.72 -20.95 -9.86
CA LYS A 114 6.82 -22.26 -10.52
C LYS A 114 5.95 -22.37 -11.77
N SER A 115 4.76 -21.78 -11.77
CA SER A 115 3.87 -21.79 -12.94
C SER A 115 4.46 -21.04 -14.13
N LYS A 116 5.19 -19.95 -13.87
CA LYS A 116 5.78 -19.10 -14.91
C LYS A 116 7.00 -19.75 -15.57
N VAL A 117 7.83 -20.45 -14.81
CA VAL A 117 9.02 -21.16 -15.34
C VAL A 117 8.64 -22.36 -16.22
N LYS A 118 7.42 -22.88 -16.07
CA LYS A 118 6.94 -24.04 -16.84
C LYS A 118 6.23 -23.67 -18.15
N SER A 119 6.16 -22.37 -18.49
CA SER A 119 5.68 -21.84 -19.77
C SER A 119 6.85 -21.31 -20.59
#